data_AF-A0A8I0H6P0-F1
#
_entry.id   AF-A0A8I0H6P0-F1
#
_cell.length_a   1.000
_cell.length_b   1.000
_cell.length_c   1.000
_cell.angle_alpha   90.00
_cell.angle_beta   90.00
_cell.angle_gamma   90.00
#
_symmetry.space_group_name_H-M   'P 1'
#
loop_
_entity.id
_entity.type
_entity.pdbx_description
1 polymer ?
#
loop_
_entity_poly.entity_id
_entity_poly.type
_entity_poly.pdbx_seq_one_letter_code
_entity_poly.pdbx_strand_id
1 'polypeptide(L)'
;SVAQYLQSSLILLQTLKGINLPEVTIGIIGVGNVGSKVAKVAQELGMRVLLNDLPREDKEGKQGFSSLQTLAEECDILTFHVPLYKEGRYKTCH
;
A
#
# COMPACT_ATOMS: atom_id res chain seq x y z
N SER A 1 8.88 -14.34 2.05
CA SER A 1 9.23 -12.90 1.89
C SER A 1 8.07 -12.04 2.39
N VAL A 2 8.25 -10.72 2.57
CA VAL A 2 7.15 -9.83 3.05
C VAL A 2 5.95 -9.84 2.10
N ALA A 3 6.17 -9.87 0.78
CA ALA A 3 5.09 -9.94 -0.19
C ALA A 3 4.26 -11.24 -0.08
N GLN A 4 4.92 -12.39 0.12
CA GLN A 4 4.23 -13.67 0.32
C GLN A 4 3.43 -13.69 1.63
N TYR A 5 3.98 -13.10 2.70
CA TYR A 5 3.26 -12.95 3.96
C TYR A 5 1.96 -12.16 3.74
N LEU A 6 2.04 -11.01 3.07
CA LEU A 6 0.85 -10.21 2.76
C LEU A 6 -0.14 -10.96 1.87
N GLN A 7 0.34 -11.67 0.85
CA GLN A 7 -0.51 -12.51 0.00
C GLN A 7 -1.29 -13.53 0.83
N SER A 8 -0.61 -14.26 1.72
CA SER A 8 -1.26 -15.22 2.62
C SER A 8 -2.28 -14.54 3.55
N SER A 9 -1.95 -13.37 4.10
CA SER A 9 -2.87 -12.60 4.94
C SER A 9 -4.13 -12.16 4.18
N LEU A 10 -4.00 -11.68 2.95
CA LEU A 10 -5.13 -11.26 2.12
C LEU A 10 -6.05 -12.44 1.76
N ILE A 11 -5.48 -13.59 1.41
CA ILE A 11 -6.24 -14.82 1.14
C ILE A 11 -6.99 -15.29 2.40
N LEU A 12 -6.35 -15.21 3.57
CA LEU A 12 -6.99 -15.54 4.84
C LEU A 12 -8.12 -14.57 5.18
N LEU A 13 -7.96 -13.27 4.91
CA LEU A 13 -9.04 -12.29 5.07
C LEU A 13 -10.23 -12.61 4.16
N GLN A 14 -9.99 -12.96 2.89
CA GLN A 14 -11.03 -13.41 1.98
C GLN A 14 -11.76 -14.66 2.53
N THR A 15 -11.00 -15.65 2.99
CA THR A 15 -11.55 -16.94 3.43
C THR A 15 -12.30 -16.84 4.76
N LEU A 16 -11.73 -16.13 5.73
CA LEU A 16 -12.21 -16.11 7.12
C LEU A 16 -13.17 -14.95 7.41
N LYS A 17 -13.07 -13.86 6.65
CA LYS A 17 -13.91 -12.66 6.83
C LYS A 17 -14.86 -12.41 5.65
N GLY A 18 -14.79 -13.22 4.60
CA GLY A 18 -15.64 -13.07 3.41
C GLY A 18 -15.34 -11.81 2.59
N ILE A 19 -14.13 -11.24 2.75
CA ILE A 19 -13.75 -10.03 2.00
C ILE A 19 -13.56 -10.40 0.52
N ASN A 20 -14.31 -9.75 -0.35
CA ASN A 20 -14.15 -9.90 -1.79
C ASN A 20 -12.98 -9.03 -2.29
N LEU A 21 -11.79 -9.61 -2.44
CA LEU A 21 -10.56 -8.87 -2.79
C LEU A 21 -10.70 -7.97 -4.03
N PRO A 22 -11.33 -8.42 -5.15
CA PRO A 22 -11.61 -7.56 -6.30
C PRO A 22 -12.48 -6.30 -6.04
N GLU A 23 -13.27 -6.29 -4.97
CA GLU A 23 -14.17 -5.16 -4.65
C GLU A 23 -13.58 -4.20 -3.61
N VAL A 24 -12.42 -4.52 -3.04
CA VAL A 24 -11.77 -3.68 -2.04
C VAL A 24 -10.58 -2.91 -2.61
N THR A 25 -10.34 -1.75 -2.01
CA THR A 25 -9.21 -0.89 -2.33
C THR A 25 -8.11 -1.04 -1.27
N ILE A 26 -6.87 -1.25 -1.72
CA ILE A 26 -5.69 -1.30 -0.86
C ILE A 26 -4.76 -0.11 -1.13
N GLY A 27 -4.43 0.60 -0.05
CA GLY A 27 -3.46 1.69 -0.05
C GLY A 27 -2.09 1.21 0.42
N ILE A 28 -1.06 1.52 -0.35
CA ILE A 28 0.33 1.14 -0.06
C ILE A 28 1.13 2.41 0.20
N ILE A 29 1.58 2.57 1.44
CA ILE A 29 2.42 3.69 1.87
C ILE A 29 3.88 3.24 1.86
N GLY A 30 4.70 3.86 1.01
CA GLY A 30 6.08 3.47 0.73
C GLY A 30 6.16 2.43 -0.39
N VAL A 31 6.60 2.84 -1.57
CA VAL A 31 6.62 2.04 -2.80
C VAL A 31 8.08 1.78 -3.23
N GLY A 32 8.90 1.37 -2.27
CA GLY A 32 10.27 0.92 -2.52
C GLY A 32 10.34 -0.54 -2.98
N ASN A 33 11.40 -1.24 -2.58
CA ASN A 33 11.65 -2.65 -2.93
C ASN A 33 10.53 -3.61 -2.48
N VAL A 34 9.95 -3.36 -1.30
CA VAL A 34 8.88 -4.20 -0.74
C VAL A 34 7.52 -3.74 -1.25
N GLY A 35 7.20 -2.44 -1.11
CA GLY A 35 5.91 -1.90 -1.51
C GLY A 35 5.57 -2.13 -2.99
N SER A 36 6.55 -2.03 -3.90
CA SER A 36 6.31 -2.34 -5.32
C SER A 36 5.93 -3.80 -5.56
N LYS A 37 6.50 -4.75 -4.80
CA LYS A 37 6.16 -6.18 -4.91
C LYS A 37 4.77 -6.47 -4.33
N VAL A 38 4.43 -5.80 -3.23
CA VAL A 38 3.11 -5.88 -2.62
C VAL A 38 2.04 -5.31 -3.54
N ALA A 39 2.32 -4.17 -4.18
CA ALA A 39 1.43 -3.56 -5.18
C ALA A 39 1.14 -4.53 -6.33
N LYS A 40 2.18 -5.17 -6.86
CA LYS A 40 2.03 -6.19 -7.91
C LYS A 40 1.16 -7.36 -7.45
N VAL A 41 1.40 -7.92 -6.26
CA VAL A 41 0.59 -9.01 -5.72
C VAL A 41 -0.87 -8.59 -5.53
N ALA A 42 -1.13 -7.40 -5.00
CA ALA A 42 -2.49 -6.89 -4.82
C ALA A 42 -3.22 -6.70 -6.15
N GLN A 43 -2.53 -6.18 -7.17
CA GLN A 43 -3.06 -6.07 -8.53
C GLN A 43 -3.37 -7.45 -9.14
N GLU A 44 -2.48 -8.44 -8.95
CA GLU A 44 -2.70 -9.82 -9.41
C GLU A 44 -3.89 -10.50 -8.71
N LEU A 45 -4.22 -10.09 -7.48
CA LEU A 45 -5.42 -10.51 -6.74
C LEU A 45 -6.68 -9.71 -7.14
N GLY A 46 -6.59 -8.82 -8.13
CA GLY A 46 -7.71 -8.06 -8.67
C GLY A 46 -8.11 -6.82 -7.86
N MET A 47 -7.35 -6.46 -6.83
CA MET A 47 -7.66 -5.32 -5.97
C MET A 47 -7.40 -4.00 -6.69
N ARG A 48 -8.18 -2.96 -6.34
CA ARG A 48 -7.81 -1.57 -6.69
C ARG A 48 -6.65 -1.14 -5.80
N VAL A 49 -5.57 -0.64 -6.41
CA VAL A 49 -4.35 -0.25 -5.67
C VAL A 49 -4.13 1.26 -5.75
N LEU A 50 -4.02 1.90 -4.59
CA LEU A 50 -3.58 3.29 -4.45
C LEU A 50 -2.18 3.34 -3.84
N LEU A 51 -1.32 4.18 -4.40
CA LEU A 51 0.10 4.25 -4.05
C LEU A 51 0.42 5.59 -3.41
N ASN A 52 1.16 5.60 -2.30
CA ASN A 52 1.69 6.82 -1.70
C ASN A 52 3.18 6.66 -1.43
N ASP A 53 4.01 7.57 -1.95
CA ASP A 53 5.44 7.63 -1.66
C ASP A 53 5.95 9.05 -1.92
N LEU A 54 6.00 9.89 -0.87
CA LEU A 54 6.40 11.30 -1.01
C LEU A 54 7.83 11.45 -1.59
N PRO A 55 8.86 10.69 -1.15
CA PRO A 55 10.18 10.76 -1.75
C PRO A 55 10.23 10.40 -3.25
N ARG A 56 9.42 9.44 -3.71
CA ARG A 56 9.35 9.09 -5.14
C ARG A 56 8.50 10.09 -5.91
N GLU A 57 7.38 10.54 -5.36
CA GLU A 57 6.54 11.58 -5.96
C GLU A 57 7.35 12.86 -6.26
N ASP A 58 8.19 13.28 -5.32
CA ASP A 58 9.08 14.44 -5.51
C ASP A 58 10.10 14.25 -6.64
N LYS A 59 10.49 13.00 -6.94
CA LYS A 59 11.51 12.68 -7.96
C LYS A 59 10.92 12.34 -9.33
N GLU A 60 9.80 11.64 -9.35
CA GLU A 60 9.18 11.04 -10.54
C GLU A 60 7.95 11.85 -11.01
N GLY A 61 7.47 12.77 -10.17
CA GLY A 61 6.25 13.52 -10.39
C GLY A 61 5.02 12.85 -9.76
N LYS A 62 3.88 13.54 -9.83
CA LYS A 62 2.63 13.13 -9.17
C LYS A 62 1.90 11.98 -9.83
N GLN A 63 2.25 11.64 -11.07
CA GLN A 63 1.51 10.64 -11.84
C GLN A 63 1.70 9.25 -11.21
N GLY A 64 0.59 8.61 -10.85
CA GLY A 64 0.60 7.29 -10.24
C GLY A 64 0.74 7.26 -8.71
N PHE A 65 0.80 8.43 -8.06
CA PHE A 65 0.74 8.56 -6.61
C PHE A 65 -0.54 9.27 -6.16
N SER A 66 -0.98 8.95 -4.94
CA SER A 66 -2.17 9.49 -4.28
C SER A 66 -1.78 10.02 -2.91
N SER A 67 -2.52 11.02 -2.43
CA SER A 67 -2.25 11.62 -1.12
C SER A 67 -2.61 10.66 0.03
N LEU A 68 -2.00 10.82 1.20
CA LEU A 68 -2.39 10.05 2.39
C LEU A 68 -3.87 10.26 2.76
N GLN A 69 -4.41 11.47 2.52
CA GLN A 69 -5.83 11.76 2.73
C GLN A 69 -6.71 10.90 1.82
N THR A 70 -6.39 10.84 0.53
CA THR A 70 -7.08 9.99 -0.46
C THR A 70 -7.04 8.52 -0.05
N LEU A 71 -5.87 8.04 0.40
CA LEU A 71 -5.73 6.67 0.89
C LEU A 71 -6.64 6.41 2.11
N ALA A 72 -6.68 7.34 3.07
CA ALA A 72 -7.51 7.20 4.27
C ALA A 72 -9.02 7.24 4.00
N GLU A 73 -9.44 7.97 2.95
CA GLU A 73 -10.85 8.08 2.55
C GLU A 73 -11.32 6.90 1.71
N GLU A 74 -10.47 6.37 0.83
CA GLU A 74 -10.88 5.40 -0.20
C GLU A 74 -10.44 3.96 0.07
N CYS A 75 -9.44 3.71 0.93
CA CYS A 75 -8.90 2.35 1.10
C CYS A 75 -9.57 1.59 2.24
N ASP A 76 -9.96 0.35 1.97
CA ASP A 76 -10.41 -0.61 2.98
C ASP A 76 -9.24 -1.23 3.75
N ILE A 77 -8.08 -1.32 3.09
CA ILE A 77 -6.85 -1.90 3.66
C ILE A 77 -5.71 -0.91 3.46
N LEU A 78 -4.95 -0.64 4.51
CA LEU A 78 -3.73 0.16 4.46
C LEU A 78 -2.53 -0.68 4.89
N THR A 79 -1.42 -0.59 4.16
CA THR A 79 -0.17 -1.24 4.52
C THR A 79 1.03 -0.30 4.39
N PHE A 80 1.95 -0.39 5.35
CA PHE A 80 3.08 0.52 5.48
C PHE A 80 4.39 -0.24 5.21
N HIS A 81 5.13 0.25 4.23
CA HIS A 81 6.45 -0.25 3.83
C HIS A 81 7.46 0.90 3.77
N VAL A 82 7.39 1.75 4.80
CA VAL A 82 8.28 2.90 4.98
C VAL A 82 9.38 2.60 5.98
N PRO A 83 10.58 3.20 5.83
CA PRO A 83 11.57 3.22 6.90
C PRO A 83 11.06 4.08 8.07
N LEU A 84 11.65 3.88 9.26
CA LEU A 84 11.40 4.72 10.42
C LEU A 84 12.24 5.99 10.34
N TYR A 85 11.62 7.11 9.96
CA TYR A 85 12.20 8.44 10.03
C TYR A 85 11.60 9.19 11.22
N LYS A 86 12.45 9.56 12.18
CA LYS A 86 12.02 10.29 13.38
C LYS A 86 11.78 11.77 13.12
N GLU A 87 12.43 12.31 12.10
CA GLU A 87 12.47 13.74 11.78
C GLU A 87 12.56 13.95 10.26
N GLY A 88 12.50 15.22 9.85
CA GLY A 88 12.60 15.63 8.45
C GLY A 88 11.26 15.64 7.72
N ARG A 89 11.31 16.06 6.45
CA ARG A 89 10.12 16.25 5.60
C ARG A 89 9.27 14.98 5.44
N TYR A 90 9.89 13.81 5.54
CA TYR A 90 9.23 12.51 5.38
C TYR A 90 9.13 11.74 6.70
N LYS A 91 9.04 12.44 7.85
CA LYS A 91 8.87 11.81 9.16
C LYS A 91 7.74 10.76 9.14
N THR A 92 8.04 9.55 9.62
CA THR A 92 7.10 8.42 9.71
C THR A 92 6.92 7.89 11.13
N CYS A 93 7.79 8.30 12.08
CA CYS A 93 7.55 8.11 13.51
C CYS A 93 6.38 9.01 13.94
N HIS A 94 5.47 8.53 14.77
CA HIS A 94 4.54 9.41 15.49
C HIS A 94 5.21 9.94 16.75
#